data_AF-A0A7J5V6G5-F1
#
_entry.id   AF-A0A7J5V6G5-F1
#
_cell.length_a   1.000
_cell.length_b   1.000
_cell.length_c   1.000
_cell.angle_alpha   90.00
_cell.angle_beta   90.00
_cell.angle_gamma   90.00
#
_symmetry.space_group_name_H-M   'P 1'
#
loop_
_entity.id
_entity.type
_entity.pdbx_description
1 polymer ?
#
loop_
_entity_poly.entity_id
_entity_poly.type
_entity_poly.pdbx_seq_one_letter_code
_entity_poly.pdbx_strand_id
1 'polypeptide(L)'
;MAFVWLKFAVCTIIIFFSGKRVAKYGDVIAEKTGLGGLWIGVILVAIATSLPEIFTGVGSTLFVNAPDLTIGNLFGANTYNLLNIAALDFLH
;
A
#
# COMPACT_ATOMS: atom_id res chain seq x y z
N MET A 1 18.36 10.51 17.24
CA MET A 1 17.33 11.02 16.30
C MET A 1 17.70 10.86 14.83
N ALA A 2 18.85 11.36 14.34
CA ALA A 2 19.22 11.27 12.92
C ALA A 2 19.22 9.83 12.34
N PHE A 3 19.65 8.83 13.13
CA PHE A 3 19.66 7.43 12.72
C PHE A 3 18.26 6.84 12.46
N VAL A 4 17.23 7.32 13.19
CA VAL A 4 15.84 6.87 13.01
C VAL A 4 15.29 7.41 11.69
N TRP A 5 15.55 8.69 11.41
CA TRP A 5 15.16 9.33 10.14
C TRP A 5 15.85 8.70 8.93
N LEU A 6 17.13 8.32 9.07
CA LEU A 6 17.85 7.61 8.01
C LEU A 6 17.22 6.24 7.72
N LYS A 7 16.94 5.44 8.77
CA LYS A 7 16.24 4.15 8.62
C LYS A 7 14.89 4.32 7.94
N PHE A 8 14.12 5.32 8.35
CA PHE A 8 12.83 5.63 7.75
C PHE A 8 12.97 5.94 6.26
N ALA A 9 13.88 6.85 5.88
CA ALA A 9 14.11 7.21 4.49
C ALA A 9 14.51 6.01 3.62
N VAL A 10 15.40 5.14 4.12
CA VAL A 10 15.81 3.92 3.42
C VAL A 10 14.61 2.98 3.22
N CYS A 11 13.79 2.76 4.25
CA CYS A 11 12.58 1.93 4.14
C CYS A 11 11.59 2.52 3.13
N THR A 12 11.36 3.83 3.15
CA THR A 12 10.46 4.52 2.20
C THR A 12 10.93 4.30 0.76
N ILE A 13 12.23 4.46 0.49
CA ILE A 13 12.81 4.25 -0.84
C ILE A 13 12.59 2.80 -1.28
N ILE A 14 12.87 1.83 -0.41
CA ILE A 14 12.69 0.40 -0.71
C ILE A 14 11.23 0.09 -1.03
N ILE A 15 10.28 0.57 -0.22
CA ILE A 15 8.85 0.37 -0.43
C ILE A 15 8.40 0.99 -1.76
N PHE A 16 8.84 2.22 -2.06
CA PHE A 16 8.49 2.92 -3.29
C PHE A 16 8.93 2.16 -4.55
N PHE A 17 10.17 1.67 -4.57
CA PHE A 17 10.67 0.87 -5.70
C PHE A 17 10.03 -0.52 -5.76
N SER A 18 9.72 -1.11 -4.61
CA SER A 18 9.09 -2.43 -4.53
C SER A 18 7.64 -2.39 -5.03
N GLY A 19 6.87 -1.37 -4.67
CA GLY A 19 5.47 -1.22 -5.10
C GLY A 19 5.31 -1.26 -6.63
N LYS A 20 6.17 -0.55 -7.37
CA LYS A 20 6.18 -0.57 -8.84
C LYS A 20 6.46 -1.97 -9.41
N ARG A 21 7.30 -2.75 -8.74
CA ARG A 21 7.62 -4.11 -9.15
C ARG A 21 6.45 -5.06 -8.91
N VAL A 22 5.72 -4.91 -7.79
CA VAL A 22 4.57 -5.77 -7.48
C VAL A 22 3.51 -5.69 -8.59
N ALA A 23 3.17 -4.49 -9.06
CA ALA A 23 2.22 -4.32 -10.16
C ALA A 23 2.69 -5.03 -11.44
N LYS A 24 3.96 -4.81 -11.84
CA LYS A 24 4.55 -5.46 -13.02
C LYS A 24 4.54 -6.99 -12.94
N TYR A 25 4.87 -7.55 -11.79
CA TYR A 25 4.83 -9.00 -11.60
C TYR A 25 3.39 -9.52 -11.57
N GLY A 26 2.44 -8.73 -11.07
CA GLY A 26 1.02 -9.03 -11.17
C GLY A 26 0.58 -9.22 -12.61
N ASP A 27 0.94 -8.30 -13.51
CA ASP A 27 0.59 -8.40 -14.94
C ASP A 27 1.20 -9.65 -15.58
N VAL A 28 2.45 -9.99 -15.25
CA VAL A 28 3.12 -11.21 -15.74
C VAL A 28 2.40 -12.47 -15.24
N ILE A 29 1.91 -12.47 -14.00
CA ILE A 29 1.13 -13.58 -13.46
C ILE A 29 -0.22 -13.68 -14.19
N ALA A 30 -0.88 -12.55 -14.46
CA ALA A 30 -2.12 -12.49 -15.25
C ALA A 30 -1.96 -13.20 -16.60
N GLU A 31 -0.91 -12.80 -17.33
CA GLU A 31 -0.63 -13.31 -18.67
C GLU A 31 -0.32 -14.81 -18.66
N LYS A 32 0.44 -15.28 -17.68
CA LYS A 32 0.80 -16.72 -17.57
C LYS A 32 -0.33 -17.61 -17.07
N THR A 33 -1.23 -17.08 -16.26
CA THR A 33 -2.35 -17.85 -15.69
C THR A 33 -3.61 -17.79 -16.55
N GLY A 34 -3.67 -16.89 -17.53
CA GLY A 34 -4.87 -16.64 -18.32
C GLY A 34 -5.98 -15.93 -17.54
N LEU A 35 -5.70 -15.50 -16.30
CA LEU A 35 -6.55 -14.59 -15.54
C LEU A 35 -6.50 -13.24 -16.25
N GLY A 36 -7.57 -12.88 -16.96
CA GLY A 36 -7.60 -11.64 -17.74
C GLY A 36 -7.16 -10.42 -16.93
N GLY A 37 -6.55 -9.43 -17.59
CA GLY A 37 -5.90 -8.28 -16.93
C GLY A 37 -6.80 -7.52 -15.93
N LEU A 38 -8.12 -7.57 -16.09
CA LEU A 38 -9.09 -7.02 -15.14
C LEU A 38 -9.00 -7.69 -13.75
N TRP A 39 -8.82 -9.02 -13.68
CA TRP A 39 -8.75 -9.74 -12.41
C TRP A 39 -7.52 -9.35 -11.61
N ILE A 40 -6.36 -9.22 -12.27
CA ILE A 40 -5.13 -8.76 -11.62
C ILE A 40 -5.23 -7.27 -11.27
N GLY A 41 -5.78 -6.46 -12.16
CA GLY A 41 -5.98 -5.03 -11.91
C GLY A 41 -6.86 -4.75 -10.70
N VAL A 42 -7.91 -5.54 -10.46
CA VAL A 42 -8.82 -5.34 -9.32
C VAL A 42 -8.25 -5.96 -8.05
N ILE A 43 -7.85 -7.24 -8.08
CA ILE A 43 -7.48 -7.96 -6.85
C ILE A 43 -6.04 -7.67 -6.45
N LEU A 44 -5.11 -7.82 -7.39
CA LEU A 44 -3.69 -7.80 -7.07
C LEU A 44 -3.23 -6.37 -6.76
N VAL A 45 -3.74 -5.38 -7.48
CA VAL A 45 -3.46 -3.97 -7.17
C VAL A 45 -4.07 -3.59 -5.82
N ALA A 46 -5.33 -3.92 -5.55
CA ALA A 46 -5.98 -3.58 -4.27
C ALA A 46 -5.27 -4.20 -3.06
N ILE A 47 -4.82 -5.46 -3.18
CA ILE A 47 -4.03 -6.12 -2.14
C ILE A 47 -2.65 -5.46 -2.02
N ALA A 48 -1.96 -5.23 -3.14
CA ALA A 48 -0.62 -4.65 -3.14
C ALA A 48 -0.57 -3.25 -2.52
N THR A 49 -1.59 -2.42 -2.79
CA THR A 49 -1.69 -1.07 -2.22
C THR A 49 -2.07 -1.08 -0.75
N SER A 50 -2.83 -2.07 -0.28
CA SER A 50 -3.29 -2.18 1.12
C SER A 50 -2.33 -2.99 2.02
N LEU A 51 -1.32 -3.63 1.42
CA LEU A 51 -0.36 -4.48 2.12
C LEU A 51 0.43 -3.71 3.19
N PRO A 52 0.98 -2.50 2.90
CA PRO A 52 1.70 -1.72 3.90
C PRO A 52 0.85 -1.35 5.12
N GLU A 53 -0.44 -1.07 4.93
CA GLU A 53 -1.40 -0.71 5.96
C GLU A 53 -1.67 -1.88 6.88
N ILE A 54 -1.83 -3.08 6.30
CA ILE A 54 -1.98 -4.32 7.09
C ILE A 54 -0.74 -4.53 7.95
N PHE A 55 0.47 -4.40 7.37
CA PHE A 55 1.71 -4.54 8.13
C PHE A 55 1.85 -3.49 9.23
N THR A 56 1.46 -2.24 8.97
CA THR A 56 1.53 -1.15 9.94
C THR A 56 0.49 -1.31 11.06
N GLY A 57 -0.71 -1.78 10.73
CA GLY A 57 -1.76 -2.07 11.71
C GLY A 57 -1.39 -3.24 12.62
N VAL A 58 -0.96 -4.37 12.05
CA VAL A 58 -0.48 -5.53 12.82
C VAL A 58 0.76 -5.13 13.64
N GLY A 59 1.68 -4.39 13.05
CA GLY A 59 2.87 -3.83 13.68
C GLY A 59 2.53 -3.02 14.94
N SER A 60 1.66 -2.04 14.78
CA SER A 60 1.29 -1.10 15.86
C SER A 60 0.45 -1.76 16.95
N THR A 61 -0.46 -2.66 16.61
CA THR A 61 -1.28 -3.38 17.59
C THR A 61 -0.44 -4.41 18.37
N LEU A 62 0.29 -5.29 17.69
CA LEU A 62 0.97 -6.42 18.34
C LEU A 62 2.32 -6.08 18.95
N PHE A 63 3.10 -5.19 18.32
CA PHE A 63 4.49 -4.94 18.75
C PHE A 63 4.65 -3.62 19.49
N VAL A 64 3.83 -2.61 19.17
CA VAL A 64 3.92 -1.26 19.76
C VAL A 64 2.88 -1.04 20.85
N ASN A 65 1.88 -1.93 20.99
CA ASN A 65 0.73 -1.77 21.90
C ASN A 65 0.02 -0.41 21.72
N ALA A 66 -0.08 0.05 20.47
CA ALA A 66 -0.68 1.33 20.11
C ALA A 66 -1.89 1.11 19.16
N PRO A 67 -3.03 0.62 19.68
CA PRO A 67 -4.21 0.34 18.86
C PRO A 67 -4.81 1.62 18.24
N ASP A 68 -4.67 2.77 18.90
CA ASP A 68 -5.12 4.06 18.37
C ASP A 68 -4.41 4.42 17.05
N LEU A 69 -3.13 4.03 16.92
CA LEU A 69 -2.36 4.24 15.68
C LEU A 69 -2.89 3.35 14.54
N THR A 70 -3.30 2.12 14.85
CA THR A 70 -3.93 1.22 13.88
C THR A 70 -5.26 1.80 13.38
N ILE A 71 -6.09 2.31 14.29
CA ILE A 71 -7.39 2.92 13.94
C ILE A 71 -7.15 4.17 13.09
N GLY A 72 -6.24 5.05 13.51
CA GLY A 72 -5.88 6.24 12.76
C GLY A 72 -5.36 5.92 11.36
N ASN A 73 -4.51 4.90 11.22
CA ASN A 73 -4.01 4.42 9.94
C ASN A 73 -5.15 3.90 9.04
N LEU A 74 -6.07 3.10 9.59
CA LEU A 74 -7.18 2.53 8.83
C LEU A 74 -8.15 3.60 8.30
N PHE A 75 -8.54 4.56 9.13
CA PHE A 75 -9.40 5.67 8.70
C PHE A 75 -8.67 6.62 7.76
N GLY A 76 -7.41 6.94 8.07
CA GLY A 76 -6.58 7.83 7.25
C GLY A 76 -6.36 7.29 5.84
N ALA A 77 -5.98 6.01 5.71
CA ALA A 77 -5.74 5.38 4.41
C ALA A 77 -7.00 5.33 3.53
N ASN A 78 -8.15 4.98 4.10
CA ASN A 78 -9.42 4.95 3.36
C ASN A 78 -9.85 6.36 2.92
N THR A 79 -9.72 7.35 3.81
CA THR A 79 -10.03 8.75 3.49
C THR A 79 -9.09 9.26 2.40
N TYR A 80 -7.80 8.95 2.47
CA TYR A 80 -6.81 9.33 1.46
C TYR A 80 -7.11 8.69 0.10
N ASN A 81 -7.48 7.40 0.06
CA ASN A 81 -7.86 6.73 -1.20
C ASN A 81 -9.08 7.39 -1.85
N LEU A 82 -10.13 7.67 -1.07
CA LEU A 82 -11.33 8.37 -1.57
C LEU A 82 -11.00 9.78 -2.05
N LEU A 83 -10.21 10.53 -1.28
CA LEU A 83 -9.75 11.86 -1.64
C LEU A 83 -8.93 11.83 -2.93
N ASN A 84 -8.03 10.86 -3.09
CA ASN A 84 -7.19 10.72 -4.27
C ASN A 84 -8.03 10.43 -5.52
N ILE A 85 -9.03 9.55 -5.43
CA ILE A 85 -9.97 9.31 -6.52
C ILE A 85 -10.74 10.59 -6.85
N ALA A 86 -11.30 11.28 -5.86
CA ALA A 86 -12.04 12.53 -6.07
C ALA A 86 -11.17 13.63 -6.68
N ALA A 87 -9.91 13.75 -6.27
CA ALA A 87 -8.96 14.71 -6.83
C ALA A 87 -8.59 14.37 -8.27
N LEU A 88 -8.37 13.09 -8.59
CA LEU A 88 -8.10 12.62 -9.94
C LEU A 88 -9.30 12.85 -10.87
N ASP A 89 -10.51 12.65 -10.37
CA ASP A 89 -11.77 12.86 -11.11
C ASP A 89 -12.06 14.35 -11.34
N PHE A 90 -11.61 15.24 -10.45
CA PHE A 90 -11.71 16.68 -10.66
C PHE A 90 -10.68 17.23 -11.68
N LEU A 91 -9.56 16.53 -11.85
CA LEU A 91 -8.47 16.92 -12.75
C LEU A 91 -8.60 16.37 -14.18
N HIS A 92 -9.49 15.40 -14.41
CA HIS A 92 -9.83 14.83 -15.72
C HIS A 92 -11.22 15.28 -16.19
#